data_AF-A0A2D4YDC4-F1
#
_entry.id   AF-A0A2D4YDC4-F1
#
_cell.length_a   1.000
_cell.length_b   1.000
_cell.length_c   1.000
_cell.angle_alpha   90.00
_cell.angle_beta   90.00
_cell.angle_gamma   90.00
#
_symmetry.space_group_name_H-M   'P 1'
#
loop_
_entity.id
_entity.type
_entity.pdbx_description
1 polymer ?
#
loop_
_entity_poly.entity_id
_entity_poly.type
_entity_poly.pdbx_seq_one_letter_code
_entity_poly.pdbx_strand_id
1 'polypeptide(L)'
;MEEVKQIDFGKALLKVLELIIVKPFTLPFQIYKSALLNLANSDSLESEEKVLSSEFPLFTWFIRMFDALIAIIYPIGIILALIAGLNKYTGGFGSFLGMIAATYFAPLGIGLVRELYQLSLKMVLYLKIISKK
;
A
#
# COMPACT_ATOMS: atom_id res chain seq x y z
N MET A 1 -35.76 23.72 -10.73
CA MET A 1 -34.59 24.56 -11.02
C MET A 1 -33.49 24.05 -10.12
N GLU A 2 -32.50 23.36 -10.67
CA GLU A 2 -31.36 22.85 -9.90
C GLU A 2 -30.51 24.04 -9.45
N GLU A 3 -30.36 24.21 -8.13
CA GLU A 3 -29.47 25.23 -7.57
C GLU A 3 -28.03 24.91 -7.97
N VAL A 4 -27.48 25.70 -8.89
CA VAL A 4 -26.06 25.65 -9.24
C VAL A 4 -25.27 26.11 -8.02
N LYS A 5 -24.79 25.15 -7.22
CA LYS A 5 -23.87 25.41 -6.10
C LYS A 5 -22.70 26.23 -6.60
N GLN A 6 -22.56 27.47 -6.10
CA GLN A 6 -21.38 28.29 -6.39
C GLN A 6 -20.13 27.51 -5.96
N ILE A 7 -19.21 27.32 -6.91
CA ILE A 7 -17.94 26.67 -6.66
C ILE A 7 -17.07 27.68 -5.92
N ASP A 8 -16.80 27.40 -4.64
CA ASP A 8 -15.77 28.10 -3.87
C ASP A 8 -14.40 27.68 -4.43
N PHE A 9 -13.87 28.49 -5.35
CA PHE A 9 -12.59 28.27 -6.01
C PHE A 9 -11.43 28.17 -5.02
N GLY A 10 -11.46 28.91 -3.91
CA GLY A 10 -10.43 28.84 -2.87
C GLY A 10 -10.43 27.49 -2.19
N LYS A 11 -11.61 27.00 -1.79
CA LYS A 11 -11.76 25.66 -1.20
C LYS A 11 -11.42 24.54 -2.20
N ALA A 12 -11.77 24.71 -3.47
CA ALA A 12 -11.41 23.76 -4.52
C ALA A 12 -9.89 23.69 -4.72
N LEU A 13 -9.20 24.84 -4.78
CA LEU A 13 -7.74 24.90 -4.94
C LEU A 13 -7.01 24.27 -3.75
N LEU A 14 -7.47 24.55 -2.52
CA LEU A 14 -6.90 23.91 -1.32
C LEU A 14 -7.05 22.39 -1.35
N LYS A 15 -8.22 21.88 -1.75
CA LYS A 15 -8.41 20.43 -1.92
C LYS A 15 -7.52 19.85 -3.00
N VAL A 16 -7.31 20.56 -4.10
CA VAL A 16 -6.39 20.11 -5.17
C VAL A 16 -4.96 20.03 -4.65
N LEU A 17 -4.49 21.04 -3.91
CA LEU A 17 -3.15 21.03 -3.32
C LEU A 17 -2.99 19.92 -2.28
N GLU A 18 -4.00 19.69 -1.43
CA GLU A 18 -4.02 18.56 -0.50
C GLU A 18 -3.91 17.22 -1.26
N LEU A 19 -4.64 17.07 -2.35
CA LEU A 19 -4.68 15.82 -3.12
C LEU A 19 -3.38 15.57 -3.91
N ILE A 20 -2.74 16.62 -4.42
CA ILE A 20 -1.53 16.50 -5.23
C ILE A 20 -0.27 16.42 -4.36
N ILE A 21 -0.24 17.17 -3.26
CA ILE A 21 0.95 17.27 -2.42
C ILE A 21 0.81 16.32 -1.24
N VAL A 22 -0.20 16.50 -0.38
CA VAL A 22 -0.27 15.78 0.91
C VAL A 22 -0.54 14.29 0.71
N LYS A 23 -1.45 13.92 -0.19
CA LYS A 23 -1.83 12.51 -0.40
C LYS A 23 -0.64 11.63 -0.80
N PRO A 24 0.18 11.95 -1.83
CA PRO A 24 1.34 11.13 -2.19
C PRO A 24 2.33 10.89 -1.05
N PHE A 25 2.50 11.83 -0.12
CA PHE A 25 3.36 11.60 1.06
C PHE A 25 2.64 10.80 2.16
N THR A 26 1.35 11.00 2.38
CA THR A 26 0.64 10.24 3.44
C THR A 26 0.33 8.79 3.05
N LEU A 27 0.16 8.50 1.76
CA LEU A 27 -0.24 7.19 1.24
C LEU A 27 0.76 6.06 1.58
N PRO A 28 2.08 6.19 1.34
CA PRO A 28 3.04 5.14 1.69
C PRO A 28 2.99 4.76 3.17
N PHE A 29 2.86 5.76 4.06
CA PHE A 29 2.73 5.53 5.49
C PHE A 29 1.41 4.84 5.87
N GLN A 30 0.30 5.22 5.22
CA GLN A 30 -0.99 4.57 5.41
C GLN A 30 -0.94 3.09 4.98
N ILE A 31 -0.35 2.81 3.82
CA ILE A 31 -0.17 1.44 3.31
C ILE A 31 0.67 0.60 4.26
N TYR A 32 1.78 1.16 4.76
CA TYR A 32 2.62 0.50 5.75
C TYR A 32 1.86 0.18 7.04
N LYS A 33 1.13 1.15 7.59
CA LYS A 33 0.31 0.95 8.79
C LYS A 33 -0.76 -0.12 8.57
N SER A 34 -1.46 -0.09 7.43
CA SER A 34 -2.46 -1.09 7.09
C SER A 34 -1.83 -2.49 6.96
N ALA A 35 -0.66 -2.63 6.34
CA ALA A 35 0.05 -3.90 6.26
C ALA A 35 0.41 -4.45 7.65
N LEU A 36 0.91 -3.61 8.55
CA LEU A 36 1.17 -4.01 9.94
C LEU A 36 -0.09 -4.43 10.68
N LEU A 37 -1.20 -3.70 10.50
CA LEU A 37 -2.48 -4.06 11.12
C LEU A 37 -3.01 -5.39 10.60
N ASN A 38 -2.92 -5.65 9.30
CA ASN A 38 -3.33 -6.92 8.70
C ASN A 38 -2.50 -8.09 9.22
N LEU A 39 -1.18 -7.90 9.38
CA LEU A 39 -0.29 -8.92 9.94
C LEU A 39 -0.58 -9.18 11.43
N ALA A 40 -0.82 -8.13 12.22
CA ALA A 40 -1.08 -8.25 13.65
C ALA A 40 -2.46 -8.86 13.96
N ASN A 41 -3.42 -8.71 13.05
CA ASN A 41 -4.81 -9.14 13.21
C ASN A 41 -5.15 -10.35 12.32
N SER A 42 -4.17 -11.19 12.00
CA SER A 42 -4.35 -12.33 11.09
C SER A 42 -5.38 -13.36 11.55
N ASP A 43 -5.80 -13.32 12.81
CA ASP A 43 -6.78 -14.25 13.41
C ASP A 43 -8.19 -13.65 13.53
N SER A 44 -8.36 -12.33 13.40
CA SER A 44 -9.65 -11.63 13.57
C SER A 44 -10.35 -11.29 12.25
N LEU A 45 -9.90 -11.91 11.15
CA LEU A 45 -10.39 -11.66 9.79
C LEU A 45 -11.91 -11.82 9.72
N GLU A 46 -12.56 -10.79 9.17
CA GLU A 46 -13.98 -10.78 8.87
C GLU A 46 -14.40 -12.01 8.05
N SER A 47 -15.68 -12.39 8.15
CA SER A 47 -16.21 -13.65 7.58
C SER A 47 -15.91 -13.84 6.09
N GLU A 48 -15.82 -12.77 5.30
CA GLU A 48 -15.47 -12.84 3.87
C GLU A 48 -14.03 -13.30 3.60
N GLU A 49 -13.04 -12.78 4.34
CA GLU A 49 -11.65 -13.21 4.19
C GLU A 49 -11.43 -14.63 4.73
N LYS A 50 -12.24 -15.03 5.72
CA LYS A 50 -12.25 -16.40 6.21
C LYS A 50 -12.79 -17.38 5.16
N VAL A 51 -13.84 -17.00 4.43
CA VAL A 51 -14.37 -17.78 3.28
C VAL A 51 -13.33 -17.83 2.15
N LEU A 52 -12.70 -16.70 1.81
CA LEU A 52 -11.63 -16.63 0.81
C LEU A 52 -10.41 -17.49 1.16
N SER A 53 -9.97 -17.47 2.42
CA SER A 53 -8.83 -18.27 2.88
C SER A 53 -9.12 -19.76 2.91
N SER A 54 -10.37 -20.17 3.17
CA SER A 54 -10.78 -21.58 3.08
C SER A 54 -10.87 -22.06 1.62
N GLU A 55 -11.29 -21.21 0.68
CA GLU A 55 -11.47 -21.61 -0.71
C GLU A 55 -10.20 -21.47 -1.56
N PHE A 56 -9.36 -20.48 -1.27
CA PHE A 56 -8.12 -20.17 -1.99
C PHE A 56 -6.96 -19.88 -1.02
N PRO A 57 -6.51 -20.87 -0.23
CA PRO A 57 -5.51 -20.67 0.83
C PRO A 57 -4.16 -20.19 0.29
N LEU A 58 -3.70 -20.75 -0.83
CA LEU A 58 -2.41 -20.38 -1.45
C LEU A 58 -2.42 -18.93 -1.97
N PHE A 59 -3.53 -18.51 -2.59
CA PHE A 59 -3.64 -17.16 -3.14
C PHE A 59 -3.74 -16.13 -2.01
N THR A 60 -4.51 -16.45 -0.96
CA THR A 60 -4.62 -15.59 0.23
C THR A 60 -3.26 -15.46 0.93
N TRP A 61 -2.52 -16.56 1.06
CA TRP A 61 -1.14 -16.54 1.57
C TRP A 61 -0.22 -15.66 0.71
N PHE A 62 -0.31 -15.78 -0.62
CA PHE A 62 0.46 -14.95 -1.55
C PHE A 62 0.17 -13.45 -1.40
N ILE A 63 -1.11 -13.05 -1.23
CA ILE A 63 -1.47 -11.65 -0.94
C ILE A 63 -0.84 -11.18 0.38
N ARG A 64 -0.91 -12.01 1.44
CA ARG A 64 -0.34 -11.69 2.75
C ARG A 64 1.19 -11.56 2.73
N MET A 65 1.87 -12.23 1.81
CA MET A 65 3.32 -12.04 1.61
C MET A 65 3.66 -10.59 1.26
N PHE A 66 2.78 -9.86 0.54
CA PHE A 66 3.00 -8.45 0.27
C PHE A 66 2.92 -7.60 1.55
N ASP A 67 2.01 -7.93 2.47
CA ASP A 67 1.94 -7.23 3.76
C ASP A 67 3.25 -7.43 4.55
N ALA A 68 3.77 -8.65 4.57
CA ALA A 68 5.05 -8.97 5.18
C ALA A 68 6.22 -8.21 4.51
N LEU A 69 6.26 -8.16 3.17
CA LEU A 69 7.26 -7.40 2.41
C LEU A 69 7.21 -5.90 2.73
N ILE A 70 6.01 -5.34 2.83
CA ILE A 70 5.82 -3.93 3.21
C ILE A 70 6.31 -3.69 4.64
N ALA A 71 6.03 -4.58 5.58
CA ALA A 71 6.45 -4.43 6.98
C ALA A 71 7.99 -4.40 7.13
N ILE A 72 8.71 -5.22 6.35
CA ILE A 72 10.17 -5.28 6.43
C ILE A 72 10.88 -4.17 5.64
N ILE A 73 10.18 -3.44 4.77
CA ILE A 73 10.85 -2.52 3.84
C ILE A 73 11.49 -1.33 4.53
N TYR A 74 10.85 -0.79 5.57
CA TYR A 74 11.40 0.32 6.35
C TYR A 74 12.63 -0.08 7.17
N PRO A 75 12.61 -1.17 7.98
CA PRO A 75 13.82 -1.57 8.70
C PRO A 75 14.96 -1.96 7.75
N ILE A 76 14.69 -2.68 6.66
CA ILE A 76 15.72 -3.03 5.67
C ILE A 76 16.24 -1.78 4.97
N GLY A 77 15.36 -0.88 4.55
CA GLY A 77 15.75 0.33 3.81
C GLY A 77 16.57 1.30 4.65
N ILE A 78 16.35 1.37 5.98
CA ILE A 78 17.23 2.12 6.89
C ILE A 78 18.65 1.53 6.89
N ILE A 79 18.77 0.20 6.99
CA ILE A 79 20.08 -0.48 6.97
C ILE A 79 20.79 -0.22 5.63
N LEU A 80 20.07 -0.39 4.51
CA LEU A 80 20.61 -0.14 3.18
C LEU A 80 21.01 1.33 2.98
N ALA A 81 20.23 2.27 3.52
CA ALA A 81 20.55 3.70 3.45
C ALA A 81 21.86 3.99 4.20
N LEU A 82 22.04 3.45 5.40
CA LEU A 82 23.28 3.61 6.16
C LEU A 82 24.48 3.03 5.41
N ILE A 83 24.37 1.82 4.84
CA ILE A 83 25.44 1.22 4.05
C ILE A 83 25.77 2.08 2.82
N ALA A 84 24.75 2.56 2.10
CA ALA A 84 24.91 3.41 0.93
C ALA A 84 25.46 4.80 1.27
N GLY A 85 25.22 5.30 2.48
CA GLY A 85 25.72 6.59 2.98
C GLY A 85 27.17 6.56 3.42
N LEU A 86 27.58 5.45 4.06
CA LEU A 86 28.94 5.26 4.57
C LEU A 86 29.93 4.86 3.49
N ASN A 87 29.45 4.33 2.36
CA ASN A 87 30.30 3.92 1.26
C ASN A 87 30.61 5.09 0.30
N LYS A 88 31.90 5.40 0.14
CA LYS A 88 32.36 6.45 -0.80
C LYS A 88 32.08 6.10 -2.26
N TYR A 89 32.03 4.81 -2.61
CA TYR A 89 31.84 4.37 -4.01
C TYR A 89 30.40 4.54 -4.51
N THR A 90 29.42 4.65 -3.62
CA THR A 90 27.99 4.73 -3.97
C THR A 90 27.46 6.16 -4.12
N GLY A 91 28.29 7.18 -3.88
CA GLY A 91 27.87 8.60 -3.92
C GLY A 91 27.71 9.25 -2.54
N GLY A 92 28.10 8.55 -1.45
CA GLY A 92 28.14 9.09 -0.08
C GLY A 92 26.78 9.59 0.42
N PHE A 93 26.73 10.82 0.93
CA PHE A 93 25.50 11.37 1.51
C PHE A 93 24.33 11.50 0.51
N GLY A 94 24.61 11.68 -0.79
CA GLY A 94 23.57 11.73 -1.82
C GLY A 94 22.84 10.38 -1.98
N SER A 95 23.57 9.26 -1.96
CA SER A 95 22.98 7.92 -2.02
C SER A 95 22.22 7.56 -0.75
N PHE A 96 22.63 8.06 0.41
CA PHE A 96 21.85 7.95 1.65
C PHE A 96 20.47 8.57 1.51
N LEU A 97 20.40 9.84 1.06
CA LEU A 97 19.13 10.55 0.89
C LEU A 97 18.25 9.88 -0.18
N GLY A 98 18.85 9.49 -1.31
CA GLY A 98 18.16 8.77 -2.38
C GLY A 98 17.57 7.45 -1.89
N MET A 99 18.31 6.68 -1.08
CA MET A 99 17.84 5.41 -0.54
C MET A 99 16.71 5.59 0.47
N ILE A 100 16.76 6.63 1.33
CA ILE A 100 15.66 6.96 2.24
C ILE A 100 14.40 7.32 1.45
N ALA A 101 14.53 8.18 0.43
CA ALA A 101 13.40 8.56 -0.40
C ALA A 101 12.79 7.35 -1.13
N ALA A 102 13.63 6.50 -1.75
CA ALA A 102 13.18 5.29 -2.41
C ALA A 102 12.48 4.33 -1.45
N THR A 103 13.05 4.10 -0.27
CA THR A 103 12.47 3.25 0.78
C THR A 103 11.11 3.79 1.23
N TYR A 104 10.97 5.10 1.39
CA TYR A 104 9.73 5.73 1.82
C TYR A 104 8.58 5.50 0.83
N PHE A 105 8.86 5.59 -0.48
CA PHE A 105 7.84 5.39 -1.51
C PHE A 105 7.67 3.93 -1.94
N ALA A 106 8.58 3.02 -1.57
CA ALA A 106 8.49 1.61 -1.95
C ALA A 106 7.19 0.90 -1.49
N PRO A 107 6.65 1.12 -0.28
CA PRO A 107 5.33 0.59 0.11
C PRO A 107 4.21 0.93 -0.87
N LEU A 108 4.27 2.09 -1.52
CA LEU A 108 3.25 2.51 -2.47
C LEU A 108 3.24 1.59 -3.70
N GLY A 109 4.41 1.32 -4.28
CA GLY A 109 4.52 0.40 -5.42
C GLY A 109 4.08 -1.03 -5.07
N ILE A 110 4.56 -1.55 -3.93
CA ILE A 110 4.23 -2.91 -3.49
C ILE A 110 2.74 -3.03 -3.12
N GLY A 111 2.19 -2.00 -2.45
CA GLY A 111 0.78 -1.93 -2.08
C GLY A 111 -0.16 -1.91 -3.29
N LEU A 112 0.20 -1.18 -4.35
CA LEU A 112 -0.55 -1.19 -5.61
C LEU A 112 -0.58 -2.58 -6.24
N VAL A 113 0.56 -3.26 -6.31
CA VAL A 113 0.64 -4.63 -6.86
C VAL A 113 -0.21 -5.60 -6.03
N ARG A 114 -0.14 -5.52 -4.70
CA ARG A 114 -1.00 -6.30 -3.78
C ARG A 114 -2.48 -6.08 -4.07
N GLU A 115 -2.92 -4.83 -4.23
CA GLU A 115 -4.31 -4.49 -4.52
C GLU A 115 -4.78 -5.06 -5.87
N LEU A 116 -3.95 -5.02 -6.91
CA LEU A 116 -4.28 -5.62 -8.21
C LEU A 116 -4.52 -7.14 -8.11
N TYR A 117 -3.69 -7.85 -7.35
CA TYR A 117 -3.89 -9.28 -7.12
C TYR A 117 -5.12 -9.55 -6.25
N GLN A 118 -5.39 -8.72 -5.24
CA GLN A 118 -6.58 -8.85 -4.39
C GLN A 118 -7.88 -8.64 -5.19
N LEU A 119 -7.91 -7.67 -6.10
CA LEU A 119 -9.03 -7.47 -7.03
C LEU A 119 -9.26 -8.70 -7.93
N SER A 120 -8.19 -9.28 -8.44
CA SER A 120 -8.26 -10.50 -9.25
C SER A 120 -8.87 -11.67 -8.47
N LEU A 121 -8.49 -11.84 -7.20
CA LEU A 121 -9.07 -12.86 -6.33
C LEU A 121 -10.57 -12.63 -6.09
N LYS A 122 -10.97 -11.39 -5.81
CA LYS A 122 -12.38 -11.03 -5.62
C LYS A 122 -13.20 -11.35 -6.87
N MET A 123 -12.69 -11.06 -8.07
CA MET A 123 -13.37 -11.39 -9.33
C MET A 123 -13.63 -12.89 -9.48
N VAL A 124 -12.61 -13.73 -9.22
CA VAL A 124 -12.75 -15.19 -9.29
C VAL A 124 -13.78 -15.70 -8.28
N LEU A 125 -13.79 -15.16 -7.06
CA LEU A 125 -14.80 -15.50 -6.05
C LEU A 125 -16.21 -15.11 -6.51
N TYR A 126 -16.41 -13.90 -7.04
CA TYR A 126 -17.72 -13.47 -7.54
C TYR A 126 -18.23 -14.34 -8.69
N LEU A 127 -17.39 -14.67 -9.67
CA LEU A 127 -17.76 -15.55 -10.77
C LEU A 127 -18.20 -16.93 -10.27
N LYS A 128 -17.51 -17.47 -9.26
CA LYS A 128 -17.86 -18.74 -8.64
C LYS A 128 -19.19 -18.67 -7.88
N ILE A 129 -19.44 -17.61 -7.13
CA ILE A 129 -20.72 -17.39 -6.43
C ILE A 129 -21.88 -17.38 -7.43
N ILE A 130 -21.70 -16.70 -8.56
CA ILE A 130 -22.71 -16.66 -9.64
C ILE A 130 -22.87 -18.04 -10.29
N SER A 131 -21.78 -18.76 -10.56
CA SER A 131 -21.85 -20.10 -11.17
C SER A 131 -22.50 -21.17 -10.29
N LYS A 132 -22.52 -20.97 -8.96
CA LYS A 132 -23.18 -21.89 -8.01
C LYS A 132 -24.66 -21.56 -7.78
N LYS A 133 -25.15 -20.45 -8.32
CA LYS A 133 -26.52 -19.96 -8.17
C LYS A 133 -27.35 -20.35 -9.39
#